data_AF-W8F2N2-F1
#
_entry.id   AF-W8F2N2-F1
#
_cell.length_a   1.000
_cell.length_b   1.000
_cell.length_c   1.000
_cell.angle_alpha   90.00
_cell.angle_beta   90.00
_cell.angle_gamma   90.00
#
_symmetry.space_group_name_H-M   'P 1'
#
loop_
_entity.id
_entity.type
_entity.pdbx_description
1 polymer ?
#
loop_
_entity_poly.entity_id
_entity_poly.type
_entity_poly.pdbx_seq_one_letter_code
_entity_poly.pdbx_strand_id
1 'polypeptide(L)'
;MSSLLLSLETSSPVCSVALHHLDTGQLVGQTELRLEKSHSSHLSLLISQLLDNTLHTLQDVAAVAVSDGPGSYTGLRIGAAAAKGLCYALDIPLLAVSTLHSLAHQVAAVTARSEHYLYCPMLDARRMEVYAGIYQADGTEMLAPTPLLLNETTLVEQLAGQSLLFFGNGAAKFRPLVAENPHAAFLTNIEPSAISVGALALKAYRHQEFRSVAYYEPFYLKEVYTTTPKNKQ
;
A
#
# COMPACT_ATOMS: atom_id res chain seq x y z
N MET A 1 -19.18 -21.66 3.96
CA MET A 1 -18.36 -21.07 5.05
C MET A 1 -17.73 -19.82 4.46
N SER A 2 -17.73 -18.72 5.21
CA SER A 2 -17.07 -17.48 4.80
C SER A 2 -15.59 -17.76 4.53
N SER A 3 -15.12 -17.48 3.31
CA SER A 3 -13.82 -17.97 2.79
C SER A 3 -13.04 -16.91 2.03
N LEU A 4 -13.48 -15.65 2.09
CA LEU A 4 -12.90 -14.56 1.32
C LEU A 4 -12.19 -13.54 2.21
N LEU A 5 -11.08 -13.01 1.69
CA LEU A 5 -10.37 -11.86 2.19
C LEU A 5 -10.70 -10.65 1.32
N LEU A 6 -11.32 -9.62 1.91
CA LEU A 6 -11.55 -8.33 1.27
C LEU A 6 -10.38 -7.38 1.58
N SER A 7 -9.71 -6.87 0.56
CA SER A 7 -8.54 -5.99 0.71
C SER A 7 -8.85 -4.59 0.20
N LEU A 8 -8.48 -3.57 0.98
CA LEU A 8 -8.74 -2.15 0.70
C LEU A 8 -7.41 -1.38 0.61
N GLU A 9 -7.21 -0.65 -0.49
CA GLU A 9 -6.05 0.21 -0.68
C GLU A 9 -6.51 1.62 -1.08
N THR A 10 -6.21 2.58 -0.22
CA THR A 10 -6.59 3.99 -0.33
C THR A 10 -5.46 4.95 0.05
N SER A 11 -4.24 4.46 0.21
CA SER A 11 -3.06 5.23 0.62
C SER A 11 -2.49 6.13 -0.47
N SER A 12 -2.91 5.96 -1.73
CA SER A 12 -2.46 6.74 -2.88
C SER A 12 -3.65 7.42 -3.60
N PRO A 13 -3.43 8.12 -4.74
CA PRO A 13 -4.54 8.56 -5.60
C PRO A 13 -5.39 7.42 -6.18
N VAL A 14 -4.95 6.17 -6.06
CA VAL A 14 -5.73 4.97 -6.41
C VAL A 14 -6.61 4.56 -5.22
N CYS A 15 -7.88 4.31 -5.51
CA CYS A 15 -8.80 3.63 -4.62
C CYS A 15 -9.05 2.24 -5.22
N SER A 16 -8.59 1.18 -4.56
CA SER A 16 -8.75 -0.18 -5.07
C SER A 16 -9.24 -1.15 -4.01
N VAL A 17 -9.95 -2.18 -4.50
CA VAL A 17 -10.53 -3.25 -3.70
C VAL A 17 -10.25 -4.58 -4.39
N ALA A 18 -9.87 -5.60 -3.63
CA ALA A 18 -9.64 -6.95 -4.15
C ALA A 18 -10.26 -8.01 -3.24
N LEU A 19 -10.67 -9.13 -3.84
CA LEU A 19 -11.15 -10.32 -3.15
C LEU A 19 -10.21 -11.48 -3.42
N HIS A 20 -9.79 -12.18 -2.37
CA HIS A 20 -9.01 -13.41 -2.47
C HIS A 20 -9.68 -14.54 -1.72
N HIS A 21 -9.53 -15.77 -2.21
CA HIS A 21 -9.81 -16.95 -1.39
C HIS A 21 -8.77 -17.09 -0.29
N LEU A 22 -9.19 -17.26 0.97
CA LEU A 22 -8.29 -17.44 2.11
C LEU A 22 -7.47 -18.74 2.02
N ASP A 23 -8.10 -19.81 1.53
CA ASP A 23 -7.47 -21.14 1.48
C ASP A 23 -6.41 -21.22 0.39
N THR A 24 -6.77 -20.85 -0.84
CA THR A 24 -5.89 -20.99 -2.01
C THR A 24 -5.01 -19.76 -2.23
N GLY A 25 -5.40 -18.60 -1.70
CA GLY A 25 -4.79 -17.31 -2.01
C GLY A 25 -5.11 -16.78 -3.40
N GLN A 26 -5.98 -17.44 -4.16
CA GLN A 26 -6.33 -17.04 -5.51
C GLN A 26 -7.12 -15.72 -5.51
N LEU A 27 -6.74 -14.79 -6.39
CA LEU A 27 -7.51 -13.59 -6.68
C LEU A 27 -8.84 -13.97 -7.34
N VAL A 28 -9.95 -13.60 -6.70
CA VAL A 28 -11.31 -13.78 -7.23
C VAL A 28 -11.66 -12.63 -8.18
N GLY A 29 -11.30 -11.41 -7.79
CA GLY A 29 -11.53 -10.22 -8.59
C GLY A 29 -10.94 -8.99 -7.94
N GLN A 30 -10.84 -7.93 -8.74
CA GLN A 30 -10.42 -6.61 -8.27
C GLN A 30 -11.21 -5.51 -8.98
N THR A 31 -11.23 -4.34 -8.36
CA THR A 31 -11.66 -3.10 -8.99
C THR A 31 -10.77 -1.95 -8.51
N GLU A 32 -10.44 -1.04 -9.41
CA GLU A 32 -9.59 0.10 -9.13
C GLU A 32 -10.11 1.36 -9.82
N LEU A 33 -10.04 2.48 -9.12
CA LEU A 33 -10.33 3.81 -9.65
C LEU A 33 -9.20 4.75 -9.32
N ARG A 34 -8.71 5.45 -10.35
CA ARG A 34 -7.74 6.54 -10.20
C ARG A 34 -8.50 7.87 -10.18
N LEU A 35 -8.78 8.38 -8.98
CA LEU A 35 -9.55 9.60 -8.78
C LEU A 35 -8.88 10.48 -7.73
N GLU A 36 -8.50 11.70 -8.12
CA GLU A 36 -8.09 12.69 -7.14
C GLU A 36 -9.30 13.17 -6.33
N LYS A 37 -9.20 13.11 -4.99
CA LYS A 37 -10.10 13.76 -4.03
C LYS A 37 -11.56 13.23 -3.95
N SER A 38 -11.81 11.94 -4.21
CA SER A 38 -13.16 11.35 -4.09
C SER A 38 -13.22 9.96 -3.42
N HIS A 39 -12.18 9.55 -2.68
CA HIS A 39 -12.07 8.18 -2.14
C HIS A 39 -13.25 7.76 -1.24
N SER A 40 -13.79 8.68 -0.42
CA SER A 40 -14.83 8.36 0.56
C SER A 40 -16.20 8.05 -0.04
N SER A 41 -16.53 8.60 -1.21
CA SER A 41 -17.81 8.35 -1.89
C SER A 41 -17.80 7.09 -2.74
N HIS A 42 -16.62 6.59 -3.13
CA HIS A 42 -16.51 5.46 -4.07
C HIS A 42 -16.12 4.13 -3.43
N LEU A 43 -15.45 4.12 -2.28
CA LEU A 43 -14.95 2.86 -1.69
C LEU A 43 -16.08 1.84 -1.43
N SER A 44 -17.18 2.27 -0.82
CA SER A 44 -18.34 1.40 -0.57
C SER A 44 -18.99 0.90 -1.87
N LEU A 45 -19.05 1.76 -2.88
CA LEU A 45 -19.57 1.40 -4.21
C LEU A 45 -18.68 0.35 -4.87
N LEU A 46 -17.35 0.50 -4.81
CA LEU A 46 -16.40 -0.45 -5.35
C LEU A 46 -16.49 -1.81 -4.67
N ILE A 47 -16.67 -1.84 -3.35
CA ILE A 47 -16.88 -3.08 -2.60
C ILE A 47 -18.16 -3.78 -3.08
N SER A 48 -19.28 -3.05 -3.15
CA SER A 48 -20.56 -3.61 -3.62
C SER A 48 -20.43 -4.15 -5.04
N GLN A 49 -19.90 -3.34 -5.97
CA GLN A 49 -19.73 -3.73 -7.37
C GLN A 49 -18.84 -4.96 -7.53
N LEU A 50 -17.75 -5.05 -6.76
CA LEU A 50 -16.86 -6.20 -6.82
C LEU A 50 -17.56 -7.48 -6.33
N LEU A 51 -18.28 -7.40 -5.22
CA LEU A 51 -19.07 -8.52 -4.68
C LEU A 51 -20.14 -8.96 -5.69
N ASP A 52 -20.91 -8.02 -6.24
CA ASP A 52 -21.96 -8.30 -7.22
C ASP A 52 -21.37 -8.95 -8.49
N ASN A 53 -20.28 -8.42 -9.02
CA ASN A 53 -19.62 -8.94 -10.23
C ASN A 53 -18.95 -10.32 -10.01
N THR A 54 -18.61 -10.66 -8.76
CA THR A 54 -18.02 -11.95 -8.40
C THR A 54 -19.05 -12.94 -7.84
N LEU A 55 -20.34 -12.57 -7.84
CA LEU A 55 -21.45 -13.37 -7.31
C LEU A 55 -21.25 -13.75 -5.84
N HIS A 56 -20.77 -12.80 -5.06
CA HIS A 56 -20.50 -12.94 -3.62
C HIS A 56 -21.24 -11.88 -2.82
N THR A 57 -21.35 -12.10 -1.53
CA THR A 57 -22.00 -11.20 -0.58
C THR A 57 -21.03 -10.83 0.54
N LEU A 58 -21.38 -9.81 1.34
CA LEU A 58 -20.58 -9.48 2.52
C LEU A 58 -20.50 -10.64 3.53
N GLN A 59 -21.48 -11.54 3.55
CA GLN A 59 -21.48 -12.72 4.43
C GLN A 59 -20.42 -13.76 4.02
N ASP A 60 -19.89 -13.70 2.80
CA ASP A 60 -18.82 -14.57 2.33
C ASP A 60 -17.42 -14.08 2.70
N VAL A 61 -17.32 -12.85 3.25
CA VAL A 61 -16.07 -12.21 3.69
C VAL A 61 -15.75 -12.62 5.14
N ALA A 62 -14.56 -13.18 5.34
CA ALA A 62 -14.10 -13.75 6.61
C ALA A 62 -13.00 -12.90 7.26
N ALA A 63 -12.43 -11.94 6.53
CA ALA A 63 -11.48 -10.97 7.04
C ALA A 63 -11.43 -9.74 6.12
N VAL A 64 -11.02 -8.61 6.68
CA VAL A 64 -10.70 -7.41 5.91
C VAL A 64 -9.24 -7.04 6.11
N ALA A 65 -8.52 -6.77 5.02
CA ALA A 65 -7.19 -6.20 5.02
C ALA A 65 -7.22 -4.76 4.53
N VAL A 66 -6.40 -3.90 5.11
CA VAL A 66 -6.26 -2.51 4.70
C VAL A 66 -4.80 -2.10 4.66
N SER A 67 -4.48 -1.17 3.77
CA SER A 67 -3.17 -0.52 3.76
C SER A 67 -2.99 0.36 4.98
N ASP A 68 -1.91 0.09 5.71
CA ASP A 68 -1.56 0.74 6.99
C ASP A 68 -0.84 2.09 6.78
N GLY A 69 -0.31 2.30 5.58
CA GLY A 69 0.57 3.42 5.29
C GLY A 69 2.04 3.01 5.22
N PRO A 70 2.94 3.98 5.03
CA PRO A 70 2.69 5.41 4.88
C PRO A 70 1.96 5.78 3.57
N GLY A 71 1.38 6.98 3.50
CA GLY A 71 0.66 7.46 2.32
C GLY A 71 -0.22 8.70 2.60
N SER A 72 -1.24 8.88 1.77
CA SER A 72 -2.26 9.94 1.89
C SER A 72 -2.98 9.86 3.23
N TYR A 73 -2.79 10.86 4.09
CA TYR A 73 -3.43 10.91 5.41
C TYR A 73 -4.95 10.75 5.35
N THR A 74 -5.60 11.48 4.44
CA THR A 74 -7.05 11.37 4.23
C THR A 74 -7.43 9.99 3.72
N GLY A 75 -6.68 9.46 2.76
CA GLY A 75 -6.93 8.17 2.16
C GLY A 75 -6.81 7.01 3.15
N LEU A 76 -5.75 6.98 3.95
CA LEU A 76 -5.52 5.98 5.00
C LEU A 76 -6.67 5.97 6.02
N ARG A 77 -7.15 7.14 6.44
CA ARG A 77 -8.29 7.24 7.37
C ARG A 77 -9.60 6.74 6.78
N ILE A 78 -9.84 7.00 5.49
CA ILE A 78 -11.03 6.49 4.79
C ILE A 78 -11.01 4.97 4.75
N GLY A 79 -9.88 4.37 4.33
CA GLY A 79 -9.70 2.92 4.29
C GLY A 79 -9.85 2.28 5.66
N ALA A 80 -9.18 2.84 6.67
CA ALA A 80 -9.26 2.35 8.05
C ALA A 80 -10.68 2.44 8.62
N ALA A 81 -11.41 3.54 8.39
CA ALA A 81 -12.79 3.67 8.86
C ALA A 81 -13.71 2.64 8.20
N ALA A 82 -13.59 2.43 6.88
CA ALA A 82 -14.38 1.42 6.16
C ALA A 82 -14.05 0.00 6.64
N ALA A 83 -12.77 -0.34 6.75
CA ALA A 83 -12.33 -1.66 7.21
C ALA A 83 -12.83 -1.94 8.64
N LYS A 84 -12.65 -1.00 9.57
CA LYS A 84 -13.15 -1.12 10.95
C LYS A 84 -14.67 -1.30 11.00
N GLY A 85 -15.41 -0.52 10.19
CA GLY A 85 -16.87 -0.63 10.11
C GLY A 85 -17.34 -2.00 9.62
N LEU A 86 -16.70 -2.55 8.58
CA LEU A 86 -17.00 -3.88 8.05
C LEU A 86 -16.64 -4.98 9.06
N CYS A 87 -15.45 -4.93 9.64
CA CYS A 87 -15.02 -5.87 10.67
C CYS A 87 -15.95 -5.87 11.87
N TYR A 88 -16.36 -4.70 12.35
CA TYR A 88 -17.29 -4.56 13.46
C TYR A 88 -18.68 -5.10 13.14
N ALA A 89 -19.21 -4.79 11.96
CA ALA A 89 -20.55 -5.21 11.55
C ALA A 89 -20.66 -6.73 11.29
N LEU A 90 -19.58 -7.35 10.79
CA LEU A 90 -19.54 -8.76 10.43
C LEU A 90 -18.91 -9.65 11.52
N ASP A 91 -18.37 -9.07 12.58
CA ASP A 91 -17.61 -9.74 13.63
C ASP A 91 -16.43 -10.57 13.07
N ILE A 92 -15.63 -9.94 12.19
CA ILE A 92 -14.50 -10.57 11.48
C ILE A 92 -13.18 -9.82 11.73
N PRO A 93 -12.02 -10.52 11.67
CA PRO A 93 -10.72 -9.91 11.92
C PRO A 93 -10.33 -8.82 10.92
N LEU A 94 -9.54 -7.87 11.43
CA LEU A 94 -8.89 -6.81 10.67
C LEU A 94 -7.39 -7.12 10.52
N LEU A 95 -6.86 -6.95 9.31
CA LEU A 95 -5.44 -7.04 8.99
C LEU A 95 -4.95 -5.69 8.46
N ALA A 96 -3.70 -5.35 8.76
CA ALA A 96 -3.08 -4.12 8.27
C ALA A 96 -1.75 -4.45 7.59
N VAL A 97 -1.55 -3.93 6.39
CA VAL A 97 -0.37 -4.22 5.55
C VAL A 97 0.35 -2.92 5.21
N SER A 98 1.67 -2.88 5.41
CA SER A 98 2.49 -1.73 5.01
C SER A 98 2.31 -1.42 3.52
N THR A 99 2.00 -0.16 3.21
CA THR A 99 1.83 0.29 1.83
C THR A 99 3.11 0.10 1.02
N LEU A 100 4.27 0.40 1.62
CA LEU A 100 5.55 0.26 0.94
C LEU A 100 5.88 -1.22 0.69
N HIS A 101 5.65 -2.10 1.67
CA HIS A 101 5.86 -3.54 1.49
C HIS A 101 4.94 -4.10 0.40
N SER A 102 3.66 -3.71 0.41
CA SER A 102 2.70 -4.07 -0.65
C SER A 102 3.17 -3.63 -2.04
N LEU A 103 3.65 -2.40 -2.16
CA LEU A 103 4.18 -1.87 -3.43
C LEU A 103 5.44 -2.61 -3.88
N ALA A 104 6.33 -2.95 -2.96
CA ALA A 104 7.53 -3.73 -3.26
C ALA A 104 7.18 -5.15 -3.72
N HIS A 105 6.25 -5.81 -3.04
CA HIS A 105 5.74 -7.12 -3.40
C HIS A 105 5.14 -7.12 -4.82
N GLN A 106 4.35 -6.10 -5.15
CA GLN A 106 3.76 -5.91 -6.49
C GLN A 106 4.80 -5.94 -7.60
N VAL A 107 5.91 -5.22 -7.41
CA VAL A 107 6.97 -5.11 -8.41
C VAL A 107 7.82 -6.38 -8.42
N ALA A 108 8.20 -6.91 -7.25
CA ALA A 108 8.99 -8.12 -7.15
C ALA A 108 8.31 -9.32 -7.84
N ALA A 109 6.98 -9.46 -7.70
CA ALA A 109 6.20 -10.54 -8.28
C ALA A 109 6.25 -10.62 -9.82
N VAL A 110 6.54 -9.50 -10.50
CA VAL A 110 6.59 -9.41 -11.97
C VAL A 110 7.99 -9.09 -12.51
N THR A 111 8.99 -8.97 -11.65
CA THR A 111 10.37 -8.68 -12.04
C THR A 111 11.09 -9.99 -12.39
N ALA A 112 11.65 -10.07 -13.59
CA ALA A 112 12.49 -11.21 -13.97
C ALA A 112 13.81 -11.22 -13.18
N ARG A 113 14.22 -12.38 -12.67
CA ARG A 113 15.41 -12.54 -11.79
C ARG A 113 15.34 -11.57 -10.61
N SER A 114 14.21 -11.58 -9.92
CA SER A 114 13.88 -10.64 -8.85
C SER A 114 14.92 -10.63 -7.73
N GLU A 115 15.59 -11.76 -7.48
CA GLU A 115 16.68 -11.92 -6.52
C GLU A 115 17.90 -11.02 -6.79
N HIS A 116 18.06 -10.52 -8.02
CA HIS A 116 19.15 -9.61 -8.37
C HIS A 116 18.88 -8.15 -8.05
N TYR A 117 17.69 -7.80 -7.57
CA TYR A 117 17.33 -6.42 -7.23
C TYR A 117 16.95 -6.26 -5.76
N LEU A 118 17.23 -5.07 -5.23
CA LEU A 118 16.55 -4.55 -4.05
C LEU A 118 15.41 -3.62 -4.50
N TYR A 119 14.29 -3.69 -3.82
CA TYR A 119 13.07 -2.97 -4.16
C TYR A 119 12.89 -1.78 -3.24
N CYS A 120 12.95 -0.57 -3.80
CA CYS A 120 12.82 0.67 -3.05
C CYS A 120 11.56 1.44 -3.48
N PRO A 121 10.38 1.09 -2.92
CA PRO A 121 9.17 1.88 -3.09
C PRO A 121 9.38 3.28 -2.51
N MET A 122 8.92 4.30 -3.24
CA MET A 122 8.99 5.70 -2.87
C MET A 122 7.63 6.38 -3.06
N LEU A 123 7.01 6.78 -1.95
CA LEU A 123 5.78 7.57 -1.96
C LEU A 123 6.09 9.03 -1.65
N ASP A 124 5.47 9.95 -2.38
CA ASP A 124 5.68 11.38 -2.19
C ASP A 124 5.27 11.83 -0.77
N ALA A 125 6.24 12.38 -0.01
CA ALA A 125 6.03 12.97 1.32
C ALA A 125 6.01 14.52 1.30
N ARG A 126 5.76 15.10 0.12
CA ARG A 126 5.81 16.54 -0.24
C ARG A 126 7.24 17.09 -0.31
N ARG A 127 7.41 18.23 -0.99
CA ARG A 127 8.72 18.91 -1.17
C ARG A 127 9.77 17.93 -1.75
N MET A 128 11.01 17.95 -1.24
CA MET A 128 12.08 17.01 -1.58
C MET A 128 12.13 15.82 -0.63
N GLU A 129 10.99 15.36 -0.11
CA GLU A 129 10.93 14.19 0.76
C GLU A 129 10.07 13.09 0.17
N VAL A 130 10.44 11.85 0.49
CA VAL A 130 9.67 10.64 0.17
C VAL A 130 9.56 9.75 1.39
N TYR A 131 8.49 8.97 1.49
CA TYR A 131 8.49 7.77 2.32
C TYR A 131 9.10 6.64 1.52
N ALA A 132 10.12 6.00 2.06
CA ALA A 132 10.79 4.89 1.40
C ALA A 132 11.13 3.78 2.40
N GLY A 133 11.25 2.58 1.86
CA GLY A 133 11.82 1.41 2.52
C GLY A 133 12.62 0.64 1.49
N ILE A 134 13.37 -0.37 1.92
CA ILE A 134 14.11 -1.25 1.00
C ILE A 134 13.78 -2.69 1.36
N TYR A 135 13.39 -3.46 0.35
CA TYR A 135 12.95 -4.84 0.48
C TYR A 135 13.72 -5.75 -0.46
N GLN A 136 13.95 -6.99 -0.05
CA GLN A 136 14.34 -8.07 -0.95
C GLN A 136 13.11 -8.64 -1.68
N ALA A 137 13.36 -9.45 -2.72
CA ALA A 137 12.29 -10.07 -3.52
C ALA A 137 11.33 -10.95 -2.71
N ASP A 138 11.83 -11.56 -1.62
CA ASP A 138 11.04 -12.41 -0.72
C ASP A 138 10.22 -11.61 0.33
N GLY A 139 10.32 -10.27 0.29
CA GLY A 139 9.67 -9.36 1.23
C GLY A 139 10.50 -9.06 2.48
N THR A 140 11.73 -9.58 2.61
CA THR A 140 12.61 -9.24 3.74
C THR A 140 12.93 -7.76 3.73
N GLU A 141 12.70 -7.10 4.86
CA GLU A 141 12.95 -5.67 5.04
C GLU A 141 14.44 -5.42 5.34
N MET A 142 15.09 -4.66 4.46
CA MET A 142 16.49 -4.21 4.60
C MET A 142 16.57 -2.79 5.18
N LEU A 143 15.56 -1.97 4.91
CA LEU A 143 15.38 -0.64 5.49
C LEU A 143 13.89 -0.45 5.80
N ALA A 144 13.60 -0.21 7.08
CA ALA A 144 12.27 0.10 7.56
C ALA A 144 11.67 1.35 6.87
N PRO A 145 10.35 1.40 6.66
CA PRO A 145 9.64 2.59 6.22
C PRO A 145 10.08 3.85 6.99
N THR A 146 10.69 4.79 6.29
CA THR A 146 11.19 6.04 6.86
C THR A 146 10.97 7.21 5.90
N PRO A 147 10.71 8.43 6.39
CA PRO A 147 10.87 9.62 5.56
C PRO A 147 12.35 9.82 5.21
N LEU A 148 12.62 10.13 3.94
CA LEU A 148 13.94 10.48 3.44
C LEU A 148 13.88 11.85 2.77
N LEU A 149 14.79 12.75 3.16
CA LEU A 149 15.10 13.95 2.40
C LEU A 149 15.98 13.55 1.21
N LEU A 150 15.57 13.94 0.01
CA LEU A 150 16.23 13.60 -1.24
C LEU A 150 17.31 14.63 -1.59
N ASN A 151 18.53 14.14 -1.75
CA ASN A 151 19.69 14.82 -2.32
C ASN A 151 20.62 13.77 -2.99
N GLU A 152 21.76 14.20 -3.53
CA GLU A 152 22.71 13.34 -4.25
C GLU A 152 23.39 12.28 -3.36
N THR A 153 23.38 12.46 -2.03
CA THR A 153 23.96 11.51 -1.06
C THR A 153 22.92 10.57 -0.44
N THR A 154 21.63 10.79 -0.70
CA THR A 154 20.56 9.93 -0.19
C THR A 154 20.75 8.51 -0.72
N LEU A 155 20.74 7.52 0.17
CA LEU A 155 20.92 6.09 -0.15
C LEU A 155 22.25 5.72 -0.84
N VAL A 156 23.30 6.53 -0.68
CA VAL A 156 24.61 6.28 -1.32
C VAL A 156 25.22 4.93 -0.92
N GLU A 157 25.09 4.53 0.35
CA GLU A 157 25.61 3.25 0.85
C GLU A 157 24.86 2.06 0.24
N GLN A 158 23.54 2.16 0.12
CA GLN A 158 22.70 1.11 -0.45
C GLN A 158 22.95 0.95 -1.97
N LEU A 159 23.19 2.07 -2.67
CA LEU A 159 23.55 2.09 -4.08
C LEU A 159 24.96 1.59 -4.38
N ALA A 160 25.81 1.37 -3.38
CA ALA A 160 27.17 0.85 -3.56
C ALA A 160 27.22 -0.69 -3.67
N GLY A 161 26.14 -1.40 -3.32
CA GLY A 161 26.11 -2.86 -3.23
C GLY A 161 25.41 -3.55 -4.40
N GLN A 162 24.08 -3.50 -4.40
CA GLN A 162 23.20 -4.20 -5.34
C GLN A 162 22.37 -3.19 -6.12
N SER A 163 21.87 -3.57 -7.30
CA SER A 163 20.97 -2.70 -8.05
C SER A 163 19.66 -2.48 -7.31
N LEU A 164 19.33 -1.21 -7.05
CA LEU A 164 18.07 -0.78 -6.46
C LEU A 164 17.09 -0.40 -7.57
N LEU A 165 15.88 -0.94 -7.48
CA LEU A 165 14.75 -0.59 -8.32
C LEU A 165 13.85 0.37 -7.56
N PHE A 166 13.79 1.61 -8.02
CA PHE A 166 12.97 2.68 -7.45
C PHE A 166 11.64 2.81 -8.20
N PHE A 167 10.54 2.95 -7.47
CA PHE A 167 9.21 3.06 -8.05
C PHE A 167 8.23 3.70 -7.07
N GLY A 168 7.01 4.01 -7.54
CA GLY A 168 6.06 4.83 -6.79
C GLY A 168 6.15 6.31 -7.18
N ASN A 169 5.12 7.09 -6.84
CA ASN A 169 4.99 8.48 -7.27
C ASN A 169 6.08 9.43 -6.73
N GLY A 170 6.81 9.03 -5.68
CA GLY A 170 7.95 9.77 -5.14
C GLY A 170 9.25 9.57 -5.91
N ALA A 171 9.40 8.44 -6.63
CA ALA A 171 10.66 8.05 -7.28
C ALA A 171 11.10 9.04 -8.37
N ALA A 172 10.15 9.70 -9.03
CA ALA A 172 10.45 10.70 -10.07
C ALA A 172 11.29 11.88 -9.54
N LYS A 173 11.18 12.22 -8.25
CA LYS A 173 11.97 13.29 -7.61
C LYS A 173 13.42 12.88 -7.38
N PHE A 174 13.66 11.60 -7.16
CA PHE A 174 14.99 11.08 -6.85
C PHE A 174 15.79 10.78 -8.11
N ARG A 175 15.12 10.36 -9.20
CA ARG A 175 15.75 10.04 -10.48
C ARG A 175 16.80 11.05 -10.97
N PRO A 176 16.55 12.37 -11.04
CA PRO A 176 17.56 13.32 -11.52
C PRO A 176 18.78 13.44 -10.60
N LEU A 177 18.68 13.06 -9.32
CA LEU A 177 19.77 13.17 -8.34
C LEU A 177 20.78 12.01 -8.45
N VAL A 178 20.37 10.88 -9.01
CA VAL A 178 21.19 9.66 -9.11
C VAL A 178 21.19 9.05 -10.53
N ALA A 179 20.90 9.86 -11.55
CA ALA A 179 20.73 9.40 -12.93
C ALA A 179 21.97 8.68 -13.50
N GLU A 180 23.16 9.08 -13.04
CA GLU A 180 24.45 8.53 -13.48
C GLU A 180 24.87 7.26 -12.70
N ASN A 181 24.10 6.85 -11.68
CA ASN A 181 24.45 5.68 -10.87
C ASN A 181 24.04 4.38 -11.60
N PRO A 182 24.97 3.47 -11.94
CA PRO A 182 24.66 2.25 -12.67
C PRO A 182 23.80 1.24 -11.89
N HIS A 183 23.72 1.38 -10.57
CA HIS A 183 22.89 0.56 -9.69
C HIS A 183 21.51 1.16 -9.44
N ALA A 184 21.19 2.33 -10.00
CA ALA A 184 19.88 2.96 -9.86
C ALA A 184 18.99 2.69 -11.09
N ALA A 185 17.96 1.87 -10.91
CA ALA A 185 16.94 1.62 -11.93
C ALA A 185 15.59 2.19 -11.48
N PHE A 186 14.76 2.63 -12.43
CA PHE A 186 13.48 3.29 -12.14
C PHE A 186 12.34 2.67 -12.94
N LEU A 187 11.23 2.36 -12.26
CA LEU A 187 9.96 2.07 -12.90
C LEU A 187 8.99 3.24 -12.70
N THR A 188 8.21 3.52 -13.74
CA THR A 188 7.19 4.58 -13.73
C THR A 188 5.79 3.98 -13.65
N ASN A 189 4.82 4.77 -13.20
CA ASN A 189 3.40 4.39 -13.16
C ASN A 189 3.10 3.15 -12.30
N ILE A 190 3.91 2.92 -11.26
CA ILE A 190 3.62 1.91 -10.24
C ILE A 190 2.90 2.62 -9.09
N GLU A 191 1.67 2.19 -8.81
CA GLU A 191 0.84 2.69 -7.72
C GLU A 191 0.42 1.51 -6.83
N PRO A 192 0.18 1.73 -5.51
CA PRO A 192 -0.33 0.70 -4.63
C PRO A 192 -1.66 0.11 -5.10
N SER A 193 -1.80 -1.21 -4.97
CA SER A 193 -3.00 -1.97 -5.32
C SER A 193 -3.47 -2.89 -4.19
N ALA A 194 -4.78 -3.03 -4.04
CA ALA A 194 -5.41 -3.96 -3.12
C ALA A 194 -5.09 -5.44 -3.43
N ILE A 195 -4.67 -5.79 -4.65
CA ILE A 195 -4.17 -7.15 -4.96
C ILE A 195 -3.00 -7.49 -4.03
N SER A 196 -1.97 -6.64 -4.02
CA SER A 196 -0.75 -6.89 -3.27
C SER A 196 -0.97 -6.81 -1.76
N VAL A 197 -1.90 -5.95 -1.33
CA VAL A 197 -2.38 -5.92 0.07
C VAL A 197 -2.96 -7.27 0.46
N GLY A 198 -3.87 -7.81 -0.34
CA GLY A 198 -4.48 -9.12 -0.10
C GLY A 198 -3.47 -10.26 -0.12
N ALA A 199 -2.58 -10.27 -1.10
CA ALA A 199 -1.53 -11.28 -1.24
C ALA A 199 -0.65 -11.38 0.03
N LEU A 200 -0.23 -10.25 0.57
CA LEU A 200 0.54 -10.20 1.83
C LEU A 200 -0.32 -10.51 3.06
N ALA A 201 -1.57 -10.02 3.09
CA ALA A 201 -2.49 -10.23 4.20
C ALA A 201 -2.90 -11.71 4.38
N LEU A 202 -2.87 -12.54 3.33
CA LEU A 202 -3.09 -13.99 3.46
C LEU A 202 -2.08 -14.64 4.41
N LYS A 203 -0.82 -14.23 4.38
CA LYS A 203 0.21 -14.72 5.30
C LYS A 203 -0.09 -14.28 6.74
N ALA A 204 -0.38 -12.99 6.93
CA ALA A 204 -0.76 -12.44 8.23
C ALA A 204 -2.03 -13.10 8.81
N TYR A 205 -3.02 -13.43 7.96
CA TYR A 205 -4.22 -14.15 8.37
C TYR A 205 -3.90 -15.55 8.90
N ARG A 206 -3.06 -16.31 8.18
CA ARG A 206 -2.62 -17.66 8.58
C ARG A 206 -1.86 -17.65 9.91
N HIS A 207 -1.10 -16.59 10.18
CA HIS A 207 -0.39 -16.38 11.44
C HIS A 207 -1.23 -15.70 12.53
N GLN A 208 -2.51 -15.40 12.27
CA GLN A 208 -3.41 -14.72 13.19
C GLN A 208 -2.89 -13.35 13.67
N GLU A 209 -2.17 -12.64 12.81
CA GLU A 209 -1.61 -11.31 13.08
C GLU A 209 -2.67 -10.21 12.95
N PHE A 210 -3.77 -10.36 13.69
CA PHE A 210 -4.91 -9.47 13.61
C PHE A 210 -4.70 -8.18 14.38
N ARG A 211 -5.33 -7.10 13.91
CA ARG A 211 -5.38 -5.81 14.58
C ARG A 211 -6.64 -5.70 15.42
N SER A 212 -6.54 -4.97 16.53
CA SER A 212 -7.73 -4.62 17.32
C SER A 212 -8.61 -3.65 16.53
N VAL A 213 -9.85 -4.06 16.23
CA VAL A 213 -10.82 -3.20 15.53
C VAL A 213 -11.13 -1.93 16.32
N ALA A 214 -11.06 -1.93 17.65
CA ALA A 214 -11.29 -0.72 18.44
C ALA A 214 -10.10 0.26 18.33
N TYR A 215 -8.88 -0.24 18.54
CA TYR A 215 -7.69 0.57 18.74
C TYR A 215 -6.83 0.79 17.49
N TYR A 216 -7.14 0.13 16.38
CA TYR A 216 -6.38 0.29 15.14
C TYR A 216 -6.45 1.73 14.62
N GLU A 217 -5.27 2.27 14.34
CA GLU A 217 -5.03 3.52 13.62
C GLU A 217 -3.92 3.29 12.57
N PRO A 218 -3.99 3.94 11.40
CA PRO A 218 -2.94 3.84 10.40
C PRO A 218 -1.56 4.26 10.91
N PHE A 219 -0.53 3.64 10.37
CA PHE A 219 0.87 4.00 10.61
C PHE A 219 1.25 5.33 9.94
N TYR A 220 1.22 6.42 10.72
CA TYR A 220 1.64 7.75 10.28
C TYR A 220 3.13 8.00 10.55
N LEU A 221 3.93 8.14 9.49
CA LEU A 221 5.36 8.47 9.61
C LEU A 221 5.66 9.96 9.81
N LYS A 222 4.70 10.86 9.53
CA LYS A 222 4.81 12.29 9.78
C LYS A 222 3.52 12.83 10.36
N GLU A 223 3.66 13.85 11.19
CA GLU A 223 2.53 14.66 11.64
C GLU A 223 1.88 15.39 10.46
N VAL A 224 0.57 15.61 10.56
CA VAL A 224 -0.20 16.30 9.53
C VAL A 224 0.19 17.77 9.52
N TYR A 225 0.71 18.26 8.39
CA TYR A 225 0.82 19.69 8.15
C TYR A 225 -0.58 20.31 8.00
N THR A 226 -1.07 20.94 9.07
CA THR A 226 -2.24 21.81 9.03
C THR A 226 -1.82 23.17 8.48
N THR A 227 -2.34 23.56 7.33
CA THR A 227 -2.17 24.93 6.83
C THR A 227 -3.20 25.81 7.52
N THR A 228 -2.76 26.88 8.20
CA THR A 228 -3.67 27.91 8.73
C THR A 228 -4.44 28.51 7.55
N PRO A 229 -5.79 28.52 7.56
CA PRO A 229 -6.55 29.16 6.49
C PRO A 229 -6.13 30.63 6.38
N LYS A 230 -5.80 31.08 5.16
CA LYS A 230 -5.53 32.49 4.91
C LYS A 230 -6.81 33.26 5.21
N ASN A 231 -6.76 34.19 6.17
CA ASN A 231 -7.82 35.18 6.36
C ASN A 231 -8.08 35.84 5.01
N LYS A 232 -9.33 35.74 4.51
CA LYS A 232 -9.78 36.59 3.41
C LYS A 232 -9.72 38.03 3.94
N GLN A 233 -8.79 38.82 3.39
CA GLN A 233 -8.86 40.28 3.48
C GLN A 233 -10.00 40.77 2.60
#